data_AF-X1R8X6-F1
#
_entry.id   AF-X1R8X6-F1
#
_cell.length_a   1.000
_cell.length_b   1.000
_cell.length_c   1.000
_cell.angle_alpha   90.00
_cell.angle_beta   90.00
_cell.angle_gamma   90.00
#
_symmetry.space_group_name_H-M   'P 1'
#
loop_
_entity.id
_entity.type
_entity.pdbx_description
1 polymer ?
#
loop_
_entity_poly.entity_id
_entity_poly.type
_entity_poly.pdbx_seq_one_letter_code
_entity_poly.pdbx_strand_id
1 'polypeptide(L)' 'MKLSYFPGCSLDGTAKEYGSSTQAVCQELGLELLEVPDWNCCGASSGHST' A
#
# COMPACT_ATOMS: atom_id res chain seq x y z
N MET A 1 -16.17 5.77 -2.54
CA MET A 1 -16.23 4.29 -2.65
C MET A 1 -15.21 3.68 -1.69
N LYS A 2 -15.49 2.54 -1.06
CA LYS A 2 -14.56 1.90 -0.11
C LYS A 2 -13.78 0.77 -0.77
N LEU A 3 -12.47 0.71 -0.54
CA LEU A 3 -11.58 -0.31 -1.09
C LEU A 3 -10.72 -0.91 0.01
N SER A 4 -10.51 -2.23 -0.03
CA SER A 4 -9.51 -2.88 0.81
C SER A 4 -8.11 -2.48 0.36
N TYR A 5 -7.28 -2.09 1.31
CA TYR A 5 -5.93 -1.58 1.09
C TYR A 5 -4.90 -2.49 1.74
N PHE A 6 -3.96 -2.96 0.93
CA PHE A 6 -2.82 -3.75 1.37
C PHE A 6 -1.54 -2.95 1.07
N PRO A 7 -0.91 -2.31 2.06
CA PRO A 7 0.32 -1.55 1.83
C PRO A 7 1.51 -2.48 1.54
N GLY A 8 1.52 -3.67 2.13
CA GLY A 8 2.66 -4.59 2.03
C GLY A 8 3.90 -4.09 2.77
N CYS A 9 4.93 -4.94 2.86
CA CYS A 9 6.13 -4.65 3.66
C CYS A 9 6.96 -3.48 3.14
N SER A 10 6.96 -3.21 1.84
CA SER A 10 7.73 -2.11 1.27
C SER A 10 7.14 -0.74 1.60
N LEU A 11 5.84 -0.53 1.36
CA LEU A 11 5.20 0.76 1.66
C LEU A 11 5.06 0.99 3.16
N ASP A 12 4.95 -0.08 3.97
CA ASP A 12 5.00 0.03 5.43
C ASP A 12 6.41 0.30 5.96
N GLY A 13 7.44 -0.21 5.28
CA GLY A 13 8.84 -0.13 5.70
C GLY A 13 9.62 1.02 5.06
N THR A 14 10.25 0.74 3.93
CA THR A 14 11.27 1.60 3.30
C THR A 14 10.72 2.62 2.31
N ALA A 15 9.46 2.47 1.87
CA ALA A 15 8.81 3.27 0.83
C ALA A 15 7.55 3.97 1.35
N LYS A 16 7.58 4.46 2.60
CA LYS A 16 6.43 5.08 3.30
C LYS A 16 5.83 6.28 2.56
N GLU A 17 6.68 7.04 1.88
CA GLU A 17 6.29 8.18 1.05
C GLU A 17 5.38 7.76 -0.11
N TYR A 18 5.60 6.58 -0.69
CA TYR A 18 4.71 6.04 -1.74
C TYR A 18 3.35 5.65 -1.17
N GLY A 19 3.31 5.08 0.04
CA GLY A 19 2.05 4.80 0.75
C GLY A 19 1.26 6.09 1.04
N SER A 20 1.94 7.11 1.56
CA SER A 20 1.34 8.41 1.86
C SER A 20 0.80 9.12 0.60
N SER A 21 1.59 9.10 -0.49
CA SER A 21 1.17 9.64 -1.79
C SER A 21 -0.06 8.91 -2.35
N THR A 22 -0.08 7.58 -2.24
CA THR A 22 -1.21 6.73 -2.66
C THR A 22 -2.48 7.09 -1.90
N GLN A 23 -2.40 7.24 -0.58
CA GLN A 23 -3.54 7.63 0.25
C GLN A 23 -4.07 9.02 -0.13
N ALA A 24 -3.19 10.00 -0.31
CA ALA A 24 -3.58 11.36 -0.69
C ALA A 24 -4.30 11.40 -2.04
N VAL A 25 -3.78 10.70 -3.06
CA VAL A 25 -4.40 10.62 -4.39
C VAL A 25 -5.76 9.92 -4.31
N CYS A 26 -5.86 8.81 -3.58
CA CYS A 26 -7.11 8.09 -3.42
C CYS A 26 -8.19 8.93 -2.71
N GLN A 27 -7.81 9.70 -1.69
CA GLN A 27 -8.72 10.61 -1.02
C GLN A 27 -9.30 11.66 -1.99
N GLU A 28 -8.46 12.27 -2.83
CA GLU A 28 -8.90 13.26 -3.84
C GLU A 28 -9.86 12.64 -4.88
N LEU A 29 -9.67 11.36 -5.19
CA LEU A 29 -10.56 10.59 -6.07
C LEU A 29 -11.85 10.12 -5.38
N GLY A 30 -12.08 10.48 -4.11
CA GLY A 30 -13.27 10.05 -3.35
C GLY A 30 -13.24 8.56 -2.96
N LEU A 31 -12.04 7.98 -2.85
CA LEU A 31 -11.81 6.61 -2.41
C LEU A 31 -11.41 6.60 -0.93
N GLU A 32 -12.02 5.69 -0.18
CA GLU A 32 -11.66 5.39 1.20
C GLU A 32 -10.87 4.08 1.20
N LEU A 33 -9.58 4.17 1.57
CA LEU A 33 -8.70 3.02 1.69
C LEU A 33 -8.80 2.42 3.10
N LEU A 34 -9.33 1.20 3.18
CA LEU A 34 -9.45 0.45 4.43
C LEU A 34 -8.33 -0.57 4.52
N GLU A 35 -7.38 -0.35 5.41
CA GLU A 35 -6.29 -1.29 5.59
C GLU A 35 -6.80 -2.68 6.05
N VAL A 36 -6.31 -3.73 5.41
CA VAL A 36 -6.66 -5.12 5.75
C VAL A 36 -6.07 -5.45 7.13
N PRO A 37 -6.86 -5.88 8.13
CA PRO A 37 -6.31 -6.23 9.43
C PRO A 37 -5.43 -7.49 9.33
N ASP A 38 -4.36 -7.53 10.14
CA ASP A 38 -3.45 -8.67 10.27
C ASP A 38 -2.89 -9.22 8.93
N TRP A 39 -2.64 -8.32 7.97
CA TRP A 39 -1.97 -8.69 6.73
C TRP A 39 -0.53 -9.14 7.00
N ASN A 40 0.00 -10.00 6.12
CA ASN A 40 1.38 -10.46 6.17
C ASN A 40 2.08 -10.32 4.81
N CYS A 41 3.39 -10.55 4.79
CA CYS A 41 4.19 -10.39 3.57
C CYS A 41 3.66 -11.26 2.43
N CYS A 42 3.46 -10.68 1.25
CA CYS A 42 2.97 -11.38 0.06
C CYS A 42 3.98 -12.38 -0.55
N GLY A 43 5.22 -12.42 -0.04
CA GLY A 43 6.28 -13.31 -0.52
C GLY A 43 6.92 -12.87 -1.84
N ALA A 44 6.57 -11.69 -2.37
CA ALA A 44 7.21 -11.15 -3.56
C ALA A 44 8.68 -10.76 -3.27
N SER A 45 9.56 -11.06 -4.21
CA SER A 45 10.96 -10.60 -4.21
C SER A 45 11.15 -9.46 -5.20
N SER A 46 12.24 -8.72 -5.04
CA SER A 46 12.65 -7.68 -5.98
C SER A 46 12.84 -8.27 -7.39
N GLY A 47 12.03 -7.83 -8.34
CA GLY A 47 12.21 -8.21 -9.76
C GLY A 47 13.44 -7.56 -10.40
N HIS A 48 13.97 -6.49 -9.78
CA HIS A 48 15.20 -5.80 -10.17
C HIS A 48 16.40 -6.42 -9.43
N SER A 49 16.74 -7.66 -9.74
CA SER A 49 17.88 -8.37 -9.13
C SER A 49 18.65 -9.23 -10.13
N THR A 50 18.57 -8.89 -11.42
CA THR A 50 19.32 -9.51 -12.52
C THR A 50 20.59 -8.74 -12.84
#